data_AF-A0A3D6E035-F1
#
_entry.id   AF-A0A3D6E035-F1
#
_cell.length_a   1.000
_cell.length_b   1.000
_cell.length_c   1.000
_cell.angle_alpha   90.00
_cell.angle_beta   90.00
_cell.angle_gamma   90.00
#
_symmetry.space_group_name_H-M   'P 1'
#
loop_
_entity.id
_entity.type
_entity.pdbx_description
1 polymer ?
#
loop_
_entity_poly.entity_id
_entity_poly.type
_entity_poly.pdbx_seq_one_letter_code
_entity_poly.pdbx_strand_id
1 'polypeptide(L)'
;YLVNALASLELHVARYYMKRGAYLAAANRAQYAVLNYPDTPATEEALFIMVKAYDALGLTDLRDDAERVMRKNFPNSEYYVRGLDRQEPWWKLW
;
A
#
# COMPACT_ATOMS: atom_id res chain seq x y z
N TYR A 1 -11.10 -12.32 -11.17
CA TYR A 1 -10.02 -13.11 -10.56
C TYR A 1 -8.62 -12.62 -10.97
N LEU A 2 -8.32 -12.52 -12.27
CA LEU A 2 -6.99 -12.07 -12.77
C LEU A 2 -6.58 -10.66 -12.30
N VAL A 3 -7.49 -9.68 -12.36
CA VAL A 3 -7.20 -8.29 -11.96
C VAL A 3 -6.77 -8.21 -10.48
N ASN A 4 -7.47 -8.93 -9.60
CA ASN A 4 -7.10 -9.00 -8.18
C ASN A 4 -5.72 -9.64 -7.97
N ALA A 5 -5.38 -10.66 -8.77
CA ALA A 5 -4.08 -11.32 -8.69
C ALA A 5 -2.95 -10.38 -9.14
N LEU A 6 -3.15 -9.63 -10.23
CA LEU A 6 -2.18 -8.63 -10.70
C LEU A 6 -1.99 -7.50 -9.70
N ALA A 7 -3.08 -6.95 -9.17
CA ALA A 7 -3.01 -5.91 -8.14
C ALA A 7 -2.30 -6.41 -6.87
N SER A 8 -2.58 -7.66 -6.46
CA SER A 8 -1.91 -8.28 -5.30
C SER A 8 -0.41 -8.50 -5.53
N LEU A 9 0.00 -8.80 -6.77
CA LEU A 9 1.40 -8.93 -7.14
C LEU A 9 2.13 -7.60 -7.00
N GLU A 10 1.57 -6.51 -7.53
CA GLU A 10 2.16 -5.18 -7.39
C GLU A 10 2.32 -4.77 -5.92
N LEU A 11 1.32 -5.05 -5.08
CA LEU A 11 1.44 -4.84 -3.63
C LEU A 11 2.51 -5.71 -2.97
N HIS A 12 2.65 -6.96 -3.41
CA HIS A 12 3.69 -7.84 -2.89
C HIS A 12 5.08 -7.26 -3.17
N VAL A 13 5.31 -6.78 -4.39
CA VAL A 13 6.55 -6.11 -4.79
C VAL A 13 6.73 -4.79 -4.02
N ALA A 14 5.67 -4.01 -3.85
CA ALA A 14 5.70 -2.76 -3.10
C ALA A 14 6.11 -2.98 -1.63
N ARG A 15 5.51 -3.97 -0.95
CA ARG A 15 5.89 -4.37 0.42
C ARG A 15 7.35 -4.80 0.51
N TYR A 16 7.82 -5.57 -0.46
CA TYR A 16 9.21 -6.00 -0.51
C TYR A 16 10.17 -4.80 -0.58
N TYR A 17 9.85 -3.78 -1.40
CA TYR A 17 10.63 -2.55 -1.46
C TYR A 17 10.52 -1.70 -0.20
N MET A 18 9.34 -1.60 0.43
CA MET A 18 9.18 -0.91 1.72
C MET A 18 10.10 -1.51 2.79
N LYS A 19 10.14 -2.84 2.91
CA LYS A 19 10.99 -3.55 3.88
C LYS A 19 12.49 -3.32 3.65
N ARG A 20 12.88 -2.94 2.44
CA ARG A 20 14.29 -2.67 2.06
C ARG A 20 14.64 -1.19 2.03
N GLY A 21 13.72 -0.30 2.40
CA GLY A 21 13.93 1.15 2.35
C GLY A 21 13.92 1.75 0.93
N ALA A 22 13.51 0.98 -0.08
CA ALA A 22 13.41 1.44 -1.47
C ALA A 22 12.07 2.17 -1.71
N TYR A 23 11.84 3.27 -1.00
CA TYR A 23 10.54 3.93 -0.92
C TYR A 23 10.01 4.45 -2.26
N LEU A 24 10.88 4.99 -3.13
CA LEU A 24 10.47 5.45 -4.46
C LEU A 24 9.92 4.29 -5.31
N ALA A 25 10.60 3.13 -5.28
CA ALA A 25 10.15 1.95 -6.01
C ALA A 25 8.83 1.40 -5.44
N ALA A 26 8.68 1.41 -4.11
CA ALA A 26 7.44 1.04 -3.46
C ALA A 26 6.28 1.96 -3.85
N ALA A 27 6.49 3.28 -3.83
CA ALA A 27 5.49 4.27 -4.23
C ALA A 27 5.06 4.09 -5.69
N ASN A 28 6.01 3.86 -6.62
CA ASN A 28 5.69 3.64 -8.03
C ASN A 28 4.82 2.38 -8.24
N ARG A 29 5.12 1.29 -7.51
CA ARG A 29 4.35 0.05 -7.59
C ARG A 29 2.95 0.21 -7.02
N ALA A 30 2.82 0.88 -5.90
CA ALA A 30 1.53 1.19 -5.30
C ALA A 30 0.69 2.12 -6.18
N GLN A 31 1.30 3.18 -6.72
CA GLN A 31 0.63 4.09 -7.66
C GLN A 31 0.14 3.36 -8.91
N TYR A 32 0.97 2.46 -9.47
CA TYR A 32 0.57 1.63 -10.61
C TYR A 32 -0.66 0.79 -10.28
N ALA A 33 -0.72 0.19 -9.07
CA ALA A 33 -1.88 -0.58 -8.63
C ALA A 33 -3.15 0.28 -8.52
N VAL A 34 -3.05 1.48 -7.94
CA VAL A 34 -4.20 2.41 -7.84
C VAL A 34 -4.71 2.84 -9.22
N LEU A 35 -3.81 3.14 -10.15
CA LEU A 35 -4.18 3.63 -11.48
C LEU A 35 -4.78 2.54 -12.38
N ASN A 36 -4.23 1.33 -12.34
CA ASN A 36 -4.64 0.26 -13.25
C ASN A 36 -5.72 -0.65 -12.65
N TYR A 37 -5.83 -0.72 -11.32
CA TYR A 37 -6.70 -1.65 -10.60
C TYR A 37 -7.53 -0.99 -9.49
N PRO A 38 -8.21 0.15 -9.75
CA PRO A 38 -8.88 0.96 -8.72
C PRO A 38 -9.98 0.23 -7.94
N ASP A 39 -10.72 -0.69 -8.59
CA ASP A 39 -11.84 -1.42 -7.99
C ASP A 39 -11.43 -2.68 -7.21
N THR A 40 -10.12 -2.87 -7.00
CA THR A 40 -9.62 -4.04 -6.28
C THR A 40 -9.46 -3.77 -4.78
N PRO A 41 -9.58 -4.79 -3.92
CA PRO A 41 -9.26 -4.64 -2.49
C PRO A 41 -7.82 -4.19 -2.23
N ALA A 42 -6.91 -4.37 -3.20
CA ALA A 42 -5.52 -3.93 -3.12
C ALA A 42 -5.38 -2.41 -3.09
N THR A 43 -6.36 -1.64 -3.57
CA THR A 43 -6.31 -0.18 -3.63
C THR A 43 -6.12 0.45 -2.25
N GLU A 44 -6.78 -0.09 -1.22
CA GLU A 44 -6.66 0.38 0.16
C GLU A 44 -5.21 0.30 0.66
N GLU A 45 -4.58 -0.86 0.50
CA GLU A 45 -3.19 -1.04 0.89
C GLU A 45 -2.23 -0.21 0.03
N ALA A 46 -2.50 -0.10 -1.27
CA ALA A 46 -1.67 0.70 -2.18
C ALA A 46 -1.60 2.16 -1.72
N LEU A 47 -2.76 2.76 -1.42
CA LEU A 47 -2.82 4.13 -0.90
C LEU A 47 -2.04 4.26 0.41
N PHE A 48 -2.16 3.30 1.32
CA PHE A 48 -1.41 3.33 2.57
C PHE A 48 0.11 3.20 2.35
N ILE A 49 0.56 2.35 1.42
CA ILE A 49 1.97 2.26 1.02
C ILE A 49 2.44 3.60 0.45
N MET A 50 1.65 4.26 -0.41
CA MET A 50 1.99 5.58 -0.96
C MET A 50 2.19 6.61 0.16
N VAL A 51 1.27 6.69 1.12
CA VAL A 51 1.39 7.59 2.29
C VAL A 51 2.71 7.34 3.01
N LYS A 52 3.02 6.09 3.37
CA LYS A 52 4.24 5.75 4.11
C LYS A 52 5.52 5.96 3.30
N ALA A 53 5.50 5.64 2.02
CA ALA A 53 6.65 5.82 1.14
C ALA A 53 6.96 7.30 0.91
N TYR A 54 5.94 8.13 0.65
CA TYR A 54 6.12 9.57 0.47
C TYR A 54 6.55 10.27 1.76
N ASP A 55 6.01 9.85 2.90
CA ASP A 55 6.45 10.35 4.21
C ASP A 55 7.94 10.03 4.45
N ALA A 56 8.37 8.79 4.17
CA ALA A 56 9.76 8.39 4.29
C ALA A 56 10.72 9.10 3.32
N LEU A 57 10.21 9.61 2.19
CA LEU A 57 10.94 10.40 1.21
C LEU A 57 10.90 11.91 1.51
N GLY A 58 10.11 12.37 2.48
CA GLY A 58 9.90 13.79 2.76
C GLY A 58 9.06 14.53 1.71
N LEU A 59 8.28 13.80 0.91
CA LEU A 59 7.41 14.36 -0.13
C LEU A 59 6.02 14.68 0.44
N THR A 60 5.93 15.75 1.23
CA THR A 60 4.74 16.06 2.06
C THR A 60 3.47 16.28 1.25
N ASP A 61 3.56 16.99 0.13
CA ASP A 61 2.37 17.26 -0.70
C ASP A 61 1.76 15.96 -1.25
N LEU A 62 2.60 15.07 -1.79
CA LEU A 62 2.14 13.78 -2.31
C LEU A 62 1.63 12.86 -1.20
N ARG A 63 2.26 12.89 -0.02
CA ARG A 63 1.79 12.17 1.16
C ARG A 63 0.40 12.66 1.54
N ASP A 64 0.19 13.97 1.66
CA ASP A 64 -1.06 14.56 2.13
C ASP A 64 -2.19 14.35 1.11
N ASP A 65 -1.87 14.34 -0.17
CA ASP A 65 -2.80 13.98 -1.23
C ASP A 65 -3.23 12.51 -1.16
N ALA A 66 -2.26 11.58 -1.03
CA ALA A 66 -2.55 10.17 -0.87
C ALA A 66 -3.35 9.90 0.41
N GLU A 67 -3.01 10.56 1.51
CA GLU A 67 -3.70 10.44 2.81
C GLU A 67 -5.13 10.96 2.73
N ARG A 68 -5.36 12.07 2.01
CA ARG A 68 -6.71 12.62 1.80
C ARG A 68 -7.59 11.65 1.01
N VAL A 69 -7.05 11.02 -0.03
CA VAL A 69 -7.77 9.99 -0.79
C VAL A 69 -8.02 8.75 0.06
N MET A 70 -7.03 8.32 0.84
CA MET A 70 -7.13 7.18 1.76
C MET A 70 -8.24 7.41 2.79
N ARG A 71 -8.24 8.54 3.50
CA ARG A 71 -9.28 8.85 4.51
C ARG A 71 -10.66 9.03 3.90
N LYS A 72 -10.76 9.58 2.68
CA LYS A 72 -12.04 9.77 2.01
C LYS A 72 -12.69 8.44 1.63
N ASN A 73 -11.91 7.48 1.14
CA ASN A 73 -12.42 6.21 0.64
C ASN A 73 -12.42 5.10 1.70
N PHE A 74 -11.46 5.11 2.63
CA PHE A 74 -11.22 4.09 3.65
C PHE A 74 -11.04 4.70 5.05
N PRO A 75 -12.05 5.44 5.58
CA PRO A 75 -11.93 6.14 6.86
C PRO A 75 -11.67 5.19 8.05
N ASN A 76 -12.11 3.94 7.96
CA ASN A 76 -11.97 2.91 9.00
C ASN A 76 -10.92 1.85 8.63
N SER A 77 -9.90 2.24 7.86
CA SER A 77 -8.88 1.30 7.40
C SER A 77 -8.09 0.69 8.57
N GLU A 78 -8.00 -0.63 8.59
CA GLU A 78 -7.17 -1.40 9.52
C GLU A 78 -5.68 -1.01 9.44
N TYR A 79 -5.23 -0.51 8.30
CA TYR A 79 -3.84 -0.10 8.09
C TYR A 79 -3.43 1.09 8.98
N TYR A 80 -4.37 1.94 9.40
CA TYR A 80 -4.08 3.01 10.36
C TYR A 80 -3.76 2.49 11.76
N VAL A 81 -4.32 1.34 12.14
CA VAL A 81 -4.10 0.72 13.46
C VAL A 81 -2.90 -0.22 13.42
N ARG A 82 -2.86 -1.12 12.43
CA ARG A 82 -1.88 -2.21 12.37
C ARG A 82 -0.58 -1.86 11.63
N GLY A 83 -0.60 -0.83 10.78
CA GLY A 83 0.51 -0.54 9.86
C GLY A 83 0.61 -1.49 8.67
N LEU A 84 1.80 -1.56 8.04
CA LEU A 84 2.07 -2.40 6.86
C LEU A 84 2.48 -3.84 7.19
N ASP A 85 2.97 -4.10 8.40
CA ASP A 85 3.43 -5.42 8.78
C ASP A 85 2.26 -6.32 9.22
N ARG A 86 1.95 -7.32 8.38
CA ARG A 86 1.17 -8.47 8.79
C ARG A 86 2.08 -9.41 9.59
N GLN A 87 2.00 -9.39 10.91
CA GLN A 87 2.50 -10.49 11.73
C GLN A 87 1.53 -11.66 11.58
N GLU A 88 1.78 -12.57 10.65
CA GLU A 88 1.04 -13.83 10.64
C GLU A 88 1.60 -14.74 11.73
N PRO A 89 0.74 -15.27 12.62
CA PRO A 89 1.20 -16.17 13.66
C PRO A 89 1.81 -17.44 13.06
N TRP A 90 2.90 -17.91 13.66
CA TRP A 90 3.64 -19.10 13.23
C TRP A 90 2.70 -20.31 13.00
N TRP A 91 1.59 -20.41 13.75
CA TRP A 91 0.58 -21.47 13.67
C TRP A 91 -0.30 -21.57 12.46
N LYS A 92 -0.24 -20.61 11.55
CA LYS A 92 -0.95 -20.73 10.28
C LYS A 92 -0.13 -21.44 9.20
N LEU A 93 1.11 -21.83 9.51
CA LEU A 93 2.04 -22.46 8.58
C LEU A 93 2.17 -23.98 8.75
N TRP A 94 1.39 -24.60 9.64
CA TRP A 94 1.29 -26.06 9.80
C TRP A 94 -0.15 -26.56 9.75
#